data_AF-A0A0B8Q9J5-F1
#
_entry.id   AF-A0A0B8Q9J5-F1
#
_cell.length_a   1.000
_cell.length_b   1.000
_cell.length_c   1.000
_cell.angle_alpha   90.00
_cell.angle_beta   90.00
_cell.angle_gamma   90.00
#
_symmetry.space_group_name_H-M   'P 1'
#
loop_
_entity.id
_entity.type
_entity.pdbx_description
1 polymer ?
#
loop_
_entity_poly.entity_id
_entity_poly.type
_entity_poly.pdbx_seq_one_letter_code
_entity_poly.pdbx_strand_id
1 'polypeptide(L)' 'MQLNSLIAKQIVDRAKKIIKYSINVMDENGVIIGSSDPSRLHQTHEGALLAIRDNRTLEINDSVASTVWGKERH' A
#
# COMPACT_ATOMS: atom_id res chain seq x y z
N MET A 1 13.91 3.83 -12.40
CA MET A 1 12.71 3.28 -13.05
C MET A 1 11.54 3.62 -12.16
N GLN A 2 10.63 4.49 -12.61
CA GLN A 2 9.40 4.75 -11.87
C GLN A 2 8.40 3.61 -12.16
N LEU A 3 7.78 3.07 -11.12
CA LEU A 3 6.73 2.08 -11.26
C LEU A 3 5.50 2.81 -11.84
N ASN A 4 5.03 2.40 -13.01
CA ASN A 4 3.79 2.95 -13.58
C ASN A 4 2.58 2.09 -13.14
N SER A 5 1.39 2.68 -13.22
CA SER A 5 0.14 2.04 -12.80
C SER A 5 -0.14 0.71 -13.51
N LEU A 6 0.33 0.55 -14.75
CA LEU A 6 0.21 -0.70 -15.51
C LEU A 6 0.98 -1.85 -14.84
N ILE A 7 2.25 -1.62 -14.50
CA ILE A 7 3.09 -2.61 -13.81
C ILE A 7 2.54 -2.88 -12.40
N ALA A 8 2.16 -1.82 -11.67
CA ALA A 8 1.58 -1.96 -10.34
C ALA A 8 0.33 -2.85 -10.35
N LYS A 9 -0.56 -2.65 -11.33
CA LYS A 9 -1.74 -3.51 -11.53
C LYS A 9 -1.36 -4.96 -11.80
N GLN A 10 -0.40 -5.21 -12.68
CA GLN A 10 0.05 -6.58 -12.98
C GLN A 10 0.63 -7.29 -11.74
N ILE A 11 1.36 -6.56 -10.88
CA ILE A 11 1.88 -7.08 -9.62
C ILE A 11 0.73 -7.51 -8.72
N VAL A 12 -0.25 -6.63 -8.51
CA VAL A 12 -1.44 -6.92 -7.68
C VAL A 12 -2.21 -8.10 -8.26
N ASP A 13 -2.48 -8.12 -9.57
CA ASP A 13 -3.25 -9.18 -10.23
C ASP A 13 -2.57 -10.56 -10.09
N ARG A 14 -1.23 -10.60 -10.09
CA ARG A 14 -0.48 -11.82 -9.84
C ARG A 14 -0.49 -12.20 -8.36
N ALA A 15 -0.24 -11.24 -7.48
CA ALA A 15 -0.13 -11.47 -6.04
C ALA A 15 -1.47 -11.90 -5.42
N LYS A 16 -2.60 -11.33 -5.86
CA LYS A 16 -3.96 -11.65 -5.40
C LYS A 16 -4.35 -13.12 -5.63
N LYS A 17 -3.72 -13.80 -6.60
CA LYS A 17 -3.95 -15.23 -6.85
C LYS A 17 -3.33 -16.14 -5.79
N ILE A 18 -2.39 -15.62 -5.00
CA ILE A 18 -1.57 -16.38 -4.04
C ILE A 18 -1.86 -15.91 -2.61
N ILE A 19 -1.98 -14.60 -2.40
CA ILE A 19 -2.13 -13.97 -1.09
C ILE A 19 -3.62 -13.75 -0.82
N LYS A 20 -4.09 -14.24 0.34
CA LYS A 20 -5.50 -14.16 0.77
C LYS A 20 -5.90 -12.84 1.44
N TYR A 21 -4.99 -11.86 1.44
CA TYR A 21 -5.17 -10.53 2.05
C TYR A 21 -5.21 -9.45 0.97
N SER A 22 -5.72 -8.27 1.33
CA SER A 22 -5.69 -7.10 0.44
C SER A 22 -4.26 -6.64 0.20
N ILE A 23 -3.92 -6.34 -1.05
CA ILE A 23 -2.59 -5.97 -1.51
C ILE A 23 -2.69 -4.61 -2.19
N ASN A 24 -1.78 -3.71 -1.79
CA ASN A 24 -1.63 -2.39 -2.39
C ASN A 24 -0.19 -2.19 -2.86
N VAL A 25 -0.03 -1.42 -3.92
CA VAL A 25 1.25 -1.01 -4.50
C VAL A 25 1.21 0.51 -4.66
N MET A 26 2.26 1.18 -4.22
CA MET A 26 2.31 2.65 -4.11
C MET A 26 3.52 3.21 -4.84
N ASP A 27 3.46 4.49 -5.20
CA ASP A 27 4.59 5.25 -5.73
C ASP A 27 5.48 5.84 -4.62
N GLU A 28 6.51 6.58 -5.02
CA GLU A 28 7.44 7.28 -4.12
C GLU A 28 6.79 8.38 -3.25
N ASN A 29 5.59 8.82 -3.60
CA ASN A 29 4.80 9.77 -2.82
C ASN A 29 3.77 9.07 -1.91
N GLY A 30 3.82 7.74 -1.81
CA GLY A 30 2.87 6.96 -1.01
C GLY A 30 1.46 6.90 -1.60
N VAL A 31 1.28 7.26 -2.87
CA VAL A 31 -0.01 7.17 -3.57
C VAL A 31 -0.22 5.75 -4.07
N ILE A 32 -1.38 5.16 -3.78
CA ILE A 32 -1.73 3.81 -4.24
C ILE A 32 -1.97 3.83 -5.76
N ILE A 33 -1.08 3.17 -6.50
CA ILE A 33 -1.11 3.04 -7.96
C ILE A 33 -1.52 1.64 -8.43
N GLY A 34 -1.64 0.68 -7.51
CA GLY A 34 -2.23 -0.63 -7.73
C GLY A 34 -2.89 -1.14 -6.45
N SER A 35 -4.08 -1.74 -6.54
CA SER A 35 -4.79 -2.24 -5.36
C SER A 35 -5.69 -3.42 -5.72
N SER A 36 -5.77 -4.41 -4.83
CA SER A 36 -6.76 -5.49 -4.96
C SER A 36 -8.18 -5.04 -4.64
N ASP A 37 -8.32 -3.88 -3.98
CA ASP A 37 -9.55 -3.13 -3.74
C ASP A 37 -9.51 -1.81 -4.57
N PRO A 38 -10.26 -1.74 -5.69
CA PRO A 38 -10.26 -0.57 -6.56
C PRO A 38 -10.65 0.74 -5.86
N SER A 39 -11.41 0.69 -4.75
CA SER A 39 -11.82 1.88 -4.01
C SER A 39 -10.63 2.62 -3.41
N ARG A 40 -9.50 1.94 -3.17
CA ARG A 40 -8.27 2.48 -2.59
C ARG A 40 -7.32 3.11 -3.62
N LEU A 41 -7.57 2.96 -4.92
CA LEU A 41 -6.70 3.54 -5.95
C LEU A 41 -6.68 5.06 -5.84
N HIS A 42 -5.50 5.66 -6.04
CA HIS A 42 -5.23 7.11 -5.93
C HIS A 42 -5.38 7.69 -4.52
N GLN A 43 -5.63 6.87 -3.49
CA GLN A 43 -5.55 7.32 -2.11
C GLN A 43 -4.10 7.29 -1.62
N THR A 44 -3.74 8.24 -0.77
CA THR A 44 -2.44 8.26 -0.10
C THR A 44 -2.45 7.34 1.12
N HIS A 45 -1.42 6.53 1.26
CA HIS A 45 -1.26 5.64 2.41
C HIS A 45 -0.18 6.16 3.36
N GLU A 46 -0.58 6.61 4.53
CA GLU A 46 0.32 7.23 5.51
C GLU A 46 1.38 6.26 6.04
N GLY A 47 1.03 4.99 6.23
CA GLY A 47 2.01 3.97 6.64
C GLY A 47 3.14 3.79 5.62
N ALA A 48 2.88 4.05 4.34
CA ALA A 48 3.89 3.97 3.30
C ALA A 48 4.75 5.23 3.26
N LEU A 49 4.17 6.41 3.49
CA LEU A 49 4.97 7.63 3.68
C LEU A 49 5.96 7.46 4.83
N LEU A 50 5.53 6.84 5.94
CA LEU A 50 6.41 6.55 7.06
C LEU A 50 7.49 5.54 6.70
N ALA A 51 7.15 4.45 5.98
CA ALA A 51 8.12 3.45 5.54
C ALA A 51 9.16 4.02 4.56
N ILE A 52 8.73 4.90 3.65
CA ILE A 52 9.61 5.60 2.71
C ILE A 52 10.55 6.55 3.45
N ARG A 53 10.03 7.34 4.41
CA ARG A 53 10.83 8.26 5.22
C ARG A 53 11.88 7.55 6.06
N ASP A 54 11.50 6.45 6.70
CA ASP A 54 12.38 5.67 7.57
C ASP A 54 13.28 4.70 6.79
N ASN A 55 13.07 4.58 5.47
CA ASN A 55 13.72 3.61 4.58
C ASN A 55 13.78 2.19 5.17
N ARG A 56 12.67 1.75 5.77
CA ARG A 56 12.58 0.45 6.44
C ARG A 56 11.24 -0.23 6.16
N THR A 57 11.24 -1.55 6.22
CA THR A 57 10.00 -2.33 6.23
C THR A 57 9.25 -2.06 7.53
N LEU A 58 7.99 -1.67 7.41
CA LEU A 58 7.09 -1.45 8.55
C LEU A 58 5.99 -2.51 8.54
N GLU A 59 5.81 -3.16 9.68
CA GLU A 59 4.62 -3.93 9.97
C GLU A 59 3.65 -3.03 10.75
N ILE A 60 2.50 -2.72 10.15
CA ILE A 60 1.43 -1.97 10.80
C ILE A 60 0.49 -2.99 11.43
N ASN A 61 0.55 -3.12 12.75
CA ASN A 61 -0.42 -3.86 13.56
C ASN A 61 -1.29 -2.87 14.36
N ASP A 62 -2.30 -3.34 15.08
CA ASP A 62 -3.23 -2.48 15.83
C ASP A 62 -2.52 -1.51 16.80
N SER A 63 -1.37 -1.91 17.37
CA SER A 63 -0.58 -1.05 18.25
C SER A 63 0.11 0.10 17.48
N VAL A 64 0.57 -0.14 16.26
CA VAL A 64 1.20 0.88 15.40
C VAL A 64 0.15 1.72 14.66
N ALA A 65 -0.97 1.11 14.25
CA ALA A 65 -2.11 1.79 13.63
C ALA A 65 -2.73 2.86 14.55
N SER A 66 -2.63 2.68 15.86
CA SER A 66 -3.02 3.69 16.85
C SER A 66 -2.18 4.98 16.78
N THR A 67 -0.95 4.87 16.26
CA THR A 67 0.00 6.00 16.11
C THR A 67 -0.04 6.58 14.69
N VAL A 68 -0.44 5.78 13.70
CA VAL A 68 -0.62 6.18 12.30
C VAL A 68 -2.11 6.51 12.08
N TRP A 69 -2.50 7.72 12.45
CA TRP A 69 -3.90 8.13 12.50
C TRP A 69 -4.52 8.39 11.11
N GLY A 70 -5.18 7.38 10.52
CA GLY A 70 -5.86 7.61 9.24
C GLY A 70 -6.57 6.43 8.57
N LYS A 71 -7.46 5.71 9.29
CA LYS A 71 -8.44 4.75 8.73
C LYS A 71 -7.88 3.56 7.92
N GLU A 72 -7.16 2.66 8.58
CA GLU A 72 -7.17 1.24 8.19
C GLU A 72 -7.94 0.46 9.26
N ARG A 73 -9.27 0.51 9.20
CA ARG A 73 -10.10 -0.50 9.85
C ARG A 73 -10.19 -1.67 8.88
N HIS A 74 -9.45 -2.73 9.19
CA HIS A 74 -9.60 -4.05 8.59
C HIS A 74 -11.01 -4.61 8.81
#